data_AF-A0A847FQD7-F1
#
_entry.id   AF-A0A847FQD7-F1
#
_cell.length_a   1.000
_cell.length_b   1.000
_cell.length_c   1.000
_cell.angle_alpha   90.00
_cell.angle_beta   90.00
_cell.angle_gamma   90.00
#
_symmetry.space_group_name_H-M   'P 1'
#
loop_
_entity.id
_entity.type
_entity.pdbx_description
1 polymer ?
#
loop_
_entity_poly.entity_id
_entity_poly.type
_entity_poly.pdbx_seq_one_letter_code
_entity_poly.pdbx_strand_id
1 'polypeptide(L)'
;MAATGGHWVKGARGSLNFVPSGGPAKRDQTSAFAAHDADIAEWTRLHGKEMAYIAFGDGTVSELIAGDENSVSIDELREAAKWRTLQDAVLTHTHPMTTWGLPVTLSNNDIAFAAHSKMAEVRAVALTASGRVKIYSMKRGPRGWPDWSIIMSAGNNFLSGLNSQYASGTMSVREWHRAAEAFWQDFAKAWGLTYEERWQ
;
A
#
# COMPACT_ATOMS: atom_id res chain seq x y z
N MET A 1 -2.25 -13.29 28.63
CA MET A 1 -2.98 -12.22 27.91
C MET A 1 -3.39 -12.77 26.57
N ALA A 2 -4.68 -12.70 26.21
CA ALA A 2 -5.15 -13.19 24.91
C ALA A 2 -4.55 -12.33 23.78
N ALA A 3 -4.06 -12.96 22.71
CA ALA A 3 -3.61 -12.26 21.52
C ALA A 3 -4.75 -11.38 21.00
N THR A 4 -4.53 -10.08 20.91
CA THR A 4 -5.47 -9.13 20.29
C THR A 4 -5.07 -8.95 18.82
N GLY A 5 -5.97 -9.32 17.90
CA GLY A 5 -5.81 -9.06 16.46
C GLY A 5 -5.72 -10.33 15.62
N GLY A 6 -6.29 -10.29 14.40
CA GLY A 6 -6.19 -11.37 13.43
C GLY A 6 -4.99 -11.26 12.50
N HIS A 7 -4.78 -12.29 11.68
CA HIS A 7 -3.76 -12.32 10.63
C HIS A 7 -4.37 -12.79 9.31
N TRP A 8 -3.83 -12.31 8.18
CA TRP A 8 -4.28 -12.72 6.85
C TRP A 8 -3.43 -13.89 6.34
N VAL A 9 -4.08 -14.91 5.78
CA VAL A 9 -3.43 -16.10 5.21
C VAL A 9 -3.80 -16.23 3.74
N LYS A 10 -2.80 -16.47 2.89
CA LYS A 10 -3.00 -16.71 1.46
C LYS A 10 -3.60 -18.10 1.24
N GLY A 11 -4.79 -18.16 0.66
CA GLY A 11 -5.48 -19.36 0.23
C GLY A 11 -4.94 -19.90 -1.10
N ALA A 12 -5.25 -21.17 -1.38
CA ALA A 12 -4.70 -21.95 -2.51
C ALA A 12 -4.99 -21.36 -3.91
N ARG A 13 -5.96 -20.46 -4.04
CA ARG A 13 -6.30 -19.76 -5.30
C ARG A 13 -5.97 -18.26 -5.28
N GLY A 14 -5.12 -17.83 -4.35
CA GLY A 14 -4.73 -16.42 -4.21
C GLY A 14 -5.71 -15.56 -3.39
N SER A 15 -6.75 -16.14 -2.80
CA SER A 15 -7.60 -15.47 -1.81
C SER A 15 -6.79 -15.12 -0.55
N LEU A 16 -7.14 -14.05 0.15
CA LEU A 16 -6.60 -13.76 1.49
C LEU A 16 -7.72 -14.03 2.50
N ASN A 17 -7.47 -14.89 3.48
CA ASN A 17 -8.43 -15.24 4.53
C ASN A 17 -8.01 -14.55 5.82
N PHE A 18 -8.89 -13.77 6.44
CA PHE A 18 -8.63 -13.21 7.75
C PHE A 18 -8.91 -14.26 8.83
N VAL A 19 -7.92 -14.49 9.67
CA VAL A 19 -8.01 -15.38 10.84
C VAL A 19 -8.02 -14.51 12.08
N PRO A 20 -9.18 -14.26 12.70
CA PRO A 20 -9.24 -13.51 13.95
C PRO A 20 -8.54 -14.27 15.08
N SER A 21 -7.91 -13.55 16.00
CA SER A 21 -7.36 -14.13 17.23
C SER A 21 -8.46 -14.84 18.02
N GLY A 22 -8.39 -16.17 18.10
CA GLY A 22 -9.31 -17.01 18.88
C GLY A 22 -10.54 -17.53 18.12
N GLY A 23 -10.63 -17.33 16.80
CA GLY A 23 -11.73 -17.86 15.98
C GLY A 23 -11.24 -18.70 14.80
N PRO A 24 -12.09 -19.57 14.23
CA PRO A 24 -11.75 -20.26 12.99
C PRO A 24 -11.54 -19.26 11.84
N ALA A 25 -10.67 -19.62 10.90
CA ALA A 25 -10.48 -18.87 9.66
C ALA A 25 -11.85 -18.63 9.00
N LYS A 26 -12.21 -17.38 8.72
CA LYS A 26 -13.39 -17.09 7.92
C LYS A 26 -13.06 -17.49 6.48
N ARG A 27 -13.56 -18.66 6.07
CA ARG A 27 -13.41 -19.19 4.70
C ARG A 27 -14.28 -18.40 3.73
N ASP A 28 -13.69 -18.13 2.57
CA ASP A 28 -14.33 -17.64 1.35
C ASP A 28 -15.05 -16.29 1.47
N GLN A 29 -14.24 -15.24 1.48
CA GLN A 29 -14.61 -13.99 0.80
C GLN A 29 -13.44 -13.63 -0.11
N THR A 30 -13.53 -14.06 -1.36
CA THR A 30 -12.68 -13.58 -2.43
C THR A 30 -12.94 -12.08 -2.61
N SER A 31 -12.22 -11.22 -1.89
CA SER A 31 -11.76 -9.99 -2.52
C SER A 31 -10.71 -10.44 -3.52
N ALA A 32 -11.12 -10.73 -4.75
CA ALA A 32 -10.16 -10.89 -5.83
C ALA A 32 -9.56 -9.49 -6.04
N PHE A 33 -8.54 -9.14 -5.24
CA PHE A 33 -7.83 -7.87 -5.31
C PHE A 33 -7.52 -7.55 -6.78
N ALA A 34 -7.20 -8.55 -7.59
CA ALA A 34 -6.99 -8.43 -9.03
C ALA A 34 -8.11 -7.70 -9.81
N ALA A 35 -9.39 -7.91 -9.51
CA ALA A 35 -10.49 -7.22 -10.21
C ALA A 35 -10.52 -5.73 -9.83
N HIS A 36 -10.50 -5.44 -8.54
CA HIS A 36 -10.47 -4.05 -8.06
C HIS A 36 -9.16 -3.32 -8.41
N ASP A 37 -8.03 -4.03 -8.40
CA ASP A 37 -6.72 -3.54 -8.84
C ASP A 37 -6.78 -3.16 -10.33
N ALA A 38 -7.46 -3.97 -11.16
CA ALA A 38 -7.67 -3.67 -12.57
C ALA A 38 -8.58 -2.45 -12.77
N ASP A 39 -9.67 -2.35 -12.00
CA ASP A 39 -10.58 -1.20 -12.05
C ASP A 39 -9.84 0.11 -11.73
N ILE A 40 -9.12 0.17 -10.59
CA ILE A 40 -8.38 1.40 -10.24
C ILE A 40 -7.24 1.69 -11.21
N ALA A 41 -6.58 0.66 -11.77
CA ALA A 41 -5.55 0.81 -12.79
C ALA A 41 -6.11 1.39 -14.09
N GLU A 42 -7.28 0.95 -14.53
CA GLU A 42 -7.97 1.47 -15.72
C GLU A 42 -8.39 2.92 -15.51
N TRP A 43 -9.06 3.24 -14.40
CA TRP A 43 -9.46 4.60 -14.07
C TRP A 43 -8.25 5.56 -14.01
N THR A 44 -7.16 5.13 -13.37
CA THR A 44 -5.93 5.92 -13.30
C THR A 44 -5.36 6.20 -14.70
N ARG A 45 -5.39 5.22 -15.62
CA ARG A 45 -4.94 5.44 -17.01
C ARG A 45 -5.82 6.41 -17.77
N LEU A 46 -7.14 6.32 -17.58
CA LEU A 46 -8.11 7.15 -18.30
C LEU A 46 -8.10 8.61 -17.82
N HIS A 47 -7.90 8.82 -16.53
CA HIS A 47 -8.07 10.14 -15.91
C HIS A 47 -6.77 10.78 -15.43
N GLY A 48 -5.67 10.02 -15.36
CA GLY A 48 -4.37 10.53 -14.90
C GLY A 48 -4.32 10.90 -13.42
N LYS A 49 -5.24 10.35 -12.61
CA LYS A 49 -5.37 10.65 -11.18
C LYS A 49 -5.13 9.39 -10.35
N GLU A 50 -4.63 9.56 -9.13
CA GLU A 50 -4.59 8.45 -8.18
C GLU A 50 -6.01 7.95 -7.86
N MET A 51 -6.15 6.63 -7.81
CA MET A 51 -7.37 5.94 -7.45
C MET A 51 -7.08 4.97 -6.30
N ALA A 52 -7.99 4.87 -5.34
CA ALA A 52 -7.88 3.94 -4.22
C ALA A 52 -9.20 3.23 -3.89
N TYR A 53 -9.08 2.16 -3.11
CA TYR A 53 -10.20 1.52 -2.43
C TYR A 53 -9.73 0.91 -1.10
N ILE A 54 -10.68 0.68 -0.21
CA ILE A 54 -10.45 0.04 1.08
C ILE A 54 -11.20 -1.28 1.10
N ALA A 55 -10.48 -2.39 1.30
CA ALA A 55 -11.09 -3.67 1.64
C ALA A 55 -11.16 -3.79 3.17
N PHE A 56 -12.37 -3.83 3.73
CA PHE A 56 -12.61 -3.88 5.17
C PHE A 56 -12.46 -5.30 5.72
N GLY A 57 -12.20 -5.43 7.03
CA GLY A 57 -12.02 -6.72 7.70
C GLY A 57 -13.29 -7.62 7.74
N ASP A 58 -14.45 -7.09 7.34
CA ASP A 58 -15.69 -7.85 7.16
C ASP A 58 -15.91 -8.36 5.71
N GLY A 59 -14.93 -8.11 4.83
CA GLY A 59 -14.94 -8.49 3.42
C GLY A 59 -15.67 -7.53 2.49
N THR A 60 -16.25 -6.44 3.00
CA THR A 60 -16.79 -5.37 2.16
C THR A 60 -15.68 -4.53 1.54
N VAL A 61 -15.97 -3.88 0.41
CA VAL A 61 -15.05 -2.95 -0.26
C VAL A 61 -15.72 -1.58 -0.33
N SER A 62 -14.96 -0.51 -0.12
CA SER A 62 -15.45 0.86 -0.28
C SER A 62 -15.84 1.15 -1.73
N GLU A 63 -16.53 2.26 -1.95
CA GLU A 63 -16.55 2.88 -3.27
C GLU A 63 -15.13 3.29 -3.68
N LEU A 64 -14.91 3.46 -4.99
CA LEU A 64 -13.63 3.95 -5.51
C LEU A 64 -13.40 5.39 -5.06
N ILE A 65 -12.18 5.65 -4.61
CA ILE A 65 -11.75 6.92 -4.05
C ILE A 65 -10.84 7.55 -5.10
N ALA A 66 -11.29 8.62 -5.74
CA ALA A 66 -10.46 9.40 -6.63
C ALA A 66 -9.70 10.42 -5.78
N GLY A 67 -8.37 10.41 -5.90
CA GLY A 67 -7.53 11.46 -5.36
C GLY A 67 -7.30 12.59 -6.36
N ASP A 68 -6.42 13.49 -5.98
CA ASP A 68 -5.87 14.51 -6.86
C ASP A 68 -4.79 13.92 -7.77
N GLU A 69 -4.11 14.78 -8.54
CA GLU A 69 -3.09 14.35 -9.51
C GLU A 69 -1.97 13.48 -8.90
N ASN A 70 -1.68 13.61 -7.60
CA ASN A 70 -0.52 12.95 -6.97
C ASN A 70 -0.78 12.34 -5.58
N SER A 71 -2.03 12.34 -5.09
CA SER A 71 -2.35 11.77 -3.77
C SER A 71 -3.84 11.58 -3.57
N VAL A 72 -4.23 10.49 -2.90
CA VAL A 72 -5.51 10.41 -2.18
C VAL A 72 -5.34 11.00 -0.78
N SER A 73 -6.18 11.97 -0.41
CA SER A 73 -6.08 12.64 0.89
C SER A 73 -6.60 11.75 2.04
N ILE A 74 -6.10 12.00 3.26
CA ILE A 74 -6.55 11.28 4.46
C ILE A 74 -8.06 11.52 4.71
N ASP A 75 -8.57 12.71 4.41
CA ASP A 75 -9.98 13.03 4.61
C ASP A 75 -10.88 12.28 3.63
N GLU A 76 -10.49 12.15 2.35
CA GLU A 76 -11.19 11.30 1.38
C GLU A 76 -11.21 9.83 1.80
N LEU A 77 -10.09 9.32 2.32
CA LEU A 77 -10.01 7.95 2.85
C LEU A 77 -10.94 7.76 4.06
N ARG A 78 -11.08 8.76 4.93
CA ARG A 78 -11.97 8.73 6.10
C ARG A 78 -13.45 8.80 5.73
N GLU A 79 -13.80 9.65 4.77
CA GLU A 79 -15.17 9.74 4.24
C GLU A 79 -15.57 8.44 3.52
N ALA A 80 -14.69 7.89 2.68
CA ALA A 80 -14.92 6.60 2.03
C ALA A 80 -15.03 5.45 3.03
N ALA A 81 -14.28 5.53 4.14
CA ALA A 81 -14.42 4.61 5.25
C ALA A 81 -15.74 4.78 6.02
N LYS A 82 -16.54 5.81 5.74
CA LYS A 82 -17.75 6.19 6.49
C LYS A 82 -17.49 6.26 7.99
N TRP A 83 -16.33 6.78 8.35
CA TRP A 83 -15.87 6.90 9.75
C TRP A 83 -15.78 5.56 10.51
N ARG A 84 -15.75 4.43 9.79
CA ARG A 84 -15.52 3.10 10.38
C ARG A 84 -14.08 2.97 10.85
N THR A 85 -13.86 2.10 11.83
CA THR A 85 -12.49 1.68 12.17
C THR A 85 -11.86 0.98 10.96
N LEU A 86 -10.62 1.38 10.65
CA LEU A 86 -9.80 0.79 9.59
C LEU A 86 -8.84 -0.27 10.14
N GLN A 87 -9.00 -0.65 11.41
CA GLN A 87 -8.23 -1.72 11.99
C GLN A 87 -8.41 -3.00 11.16
N ASP A 88 -7.30 -3.61 10.78
CA ASP A 88 -7.21 -4.84 9.99
C ASP A 88 -7.72 -4.75 8.54
N ALA A 89 -8.12 -3.55 8.07
CA ALA A 89 -8.44 -3.29 6.68
C ALA A 89 -7.19 -3.27 5.78
N VAL A 90 -7.40 -3.31 4.47
CA VAL A 90 -6.36 -3.17 3.44
C VAL A 90 -6.65 -1.94 2.59
N LEU A 91 -5.74 -0.98 2.57
CA LEU A 91 -5.76 0.14 1.62
C LEU A 91 -5.04 -0.29 0.35
N THR A 92 -5.67 -0.14 -0.81
CA THR A 92 -5.02 -0.25 -2.10
C THR A 92 -5.19 1.04 -2.86
N HIS A 93 -4.11 1.60 -3.37
CA HIS A 93 -4.14 2.78 -4.24
C HIS A 93 -3.26 2.56 -5.46
N THR A 94 -3.37 3.46 -6.42
CA THR A 94 -2.55 3.54 -7.62
C THR A 94 -1.68 4.78 -7.55
N HIS A 95 -0.59 4.76 -8.30
CA HIS A 95 0.11 5.97 -8.69
C HIS A 95 -0.07 6.17 -10.20
N PRO A 96 -0.40 7.39 -10.68
CA PRO A 96 -0.36 7.68 -12.10
C PRO A 96 1.05 7.44 -12.64
N MET A 97 1.12 7.16 -13.94
CA MET A 97 2.39 6.93 -14.61
C MET A 97 3.26 8.18 -14.48
N THR A 98 4.43 8.04 -13.87
CA THR A 98 5.41 9.12 -13.85
C THR A 98 5.96 9.37 -15.25
N THR A 99 6.40 10.60 -15.52
CA THR A 99 7.06 10.96 -16.79
C THR A 99 8.31 10.14 -17.09
N TRP A 100 8.86 9.45 -16.09
CA TRP A 100 10.03 8.58 -16.23
C TRP A 100 9.69 7.15 -16.65
N GLY A 101 8.41 6.78 -16.70
CA GLY A 101 7.94 5.47 -17.15
C GLY A 101 8.30 4.30 -16.20
N LEU A 102 8.72 4.60 -14.98
CA LEU A 102 9.02 3.62 -13.94
C LEU A 102 7.84 3.49 -12.95
N PRO A 103 7.59 2.28 -12.41
CA PRO A 103 6.58 2.11 -11.37
C PRO A 103 6.95 2.92 -10.12
N VAL A 104 5.95 3.38 -9.37
CA VAL A 104 6.15 4.08 -8.10
C VAL A 104 5.85 3.12 -6.97
N THR A 105 6.79 2.99 -6.04
CA THR A 105 6.60 2.19 -4.81
C THR A 105 5.76 2.95 -3.78
N LEU A 106 5.48 2.33 -2.63
CA LEU A 106 4.77 2.96 -1.51
C LEU A 106 5.42 4.29 -1.09
N SER A 107 4.60 5.29 -0.78
CA SER A 107 5.07 6.52 -0.13
C SER A 107 5.14 6.36 1.39
N ASN A 108 5.89 7.24 2.04
CA ASN A 108 5.89 7.30 3.50
C ASN A 108 4.52 7.68 4.06
N ASN A 109 3.72 8.48 3.33
CA ASN A 109 2.35 8.82 3.74
C ASN A 109 1.45 7.59 3.75
N ASP A 110 1.57 6.70 2.76
CA ASP A 110 0.76 5.47 2.69
C ASP A 110 1.03 4.57 3.88
N ILE A 111 2.32 4.35 4.18
CA ILE A 111 2.78 3.51 5.29
C ILE A 111 2.39 4.14 6.63
N ALA A 112 2.54 5.46 6.75
CA ALA A 112 2.20 6.18 7.96
C ALA A 112 0.68 6.15 8.19
N PHE A 113 -0.14 6.33 7.15
CA PHE A 113 -1.60 6.23 7.26
C PHE A 113 -2.02 4.83 7.71
N ALA A 114 -1.45 3.79 7.10
CA ALA A 114 -1.69 2.40 7.50
C ALA A 114 -1.32 2.16 8.97
N ALA A 115 -0.22 2.75 9.44
CA ALA A 115 0.22 2.68 10.82
C ALA A 115 -0.74 3.38 11.79
N HIS A 116 -1.12 4.63 11.50
CA HIS A 116 -2.06 5.41 12.31
C HIS A 116 -3.42 4.72 12.42
N SER A 117 -3.92 4.18 11.31
CA SER A 117 -5.20 3.49 11.19
C SER A 117 -5.15 2.03 11.64
N LYS A 118 -3.99 1.51 12.04
CA LYS A 118 -3.75 0.10 12.42
C LYS A 118 -4.24 -0.89 11.36
N MET A 119 -4.08 -0.56 10.08
CA MET A 119 -4.48 -1.41 8.96
C MET A 119 -3.67 -2.71 8.95
N ALA A 120 -4.19 -3.75 8.31
CA ALA A 120 -3.45 -4.99 8.12
C ALA A 120 -2.37 -4.85 7.04
N GLU A 121 -2.67 -4.09 5.98
CA GLU A 121 -1.84 -4.00 4.79
C GLU A 121 -2.10 -2.69 4.04
N VAL A 122 -1.06 -2.16 3.41
CA VAL A 122 -1.15 -1.10 2.40
C VAL A 122 -0.51 -1.56 1.11
N ARG A 123 -1.14 -1.23 -0.03
CA ARG A 123 -0.77 -1.73 -1.35
C ARG A 123 -0.72 -0.58 -2.36
N ALA A 124 0.37 -0.50 -3.12
CA ALA A 124 0.48 0.38 -4.27
C ALA A 124 0.42 -0.44 -5.57
N VAL A 125 -0.51 -0.09 -6.44
CA VAL A 125 -0.70 -0.64 -7.80
C VAL A 125 0.00 0.30 -8.77
N ALA A 126 1.24 -0.03 -9.12
CA ALA A 126 2.11 0.81 -9.92
C ALA A 126 1.97 0.50 -11.41
N LEU A 127 1.56 1.51 -12.16
CA LEU A 127 1.42 1.44 -13.61
C LEU A 127 2.76 1.67 -14.30
N THR A 128 3.06 0.87 -15.31
CA THR A 128 4.23 1.09 -16.18
C THR A 128 3.80 1.59 -17.56
N ALA A 129 4.74 2.21 -18.28
CA ALA A 129 4.54 2.65 -19.67
C ALA A 129 4.08 1.52 -20.61
N SER A 130 4.44 0.28 -20.31
CA SER A 130 4.07 -0.91 -21.09
C SER A 130 2.65 -1.42 -20.84
N GLY A 131 1.91 -0.81 -19.92
CA GLY A 131 0.60 -1.29 -19.46
C GLY A 131 0.67 -2.42 -18.42
N ARG A 132 1.84 -3.01 -18.18
CA ARG A 132 2.07 -3.96 -17.07
C ARG A 132 1.91 -3.27 -15.72
N VAL A 133 1.50 -4.04 -14.73
CA VAL A 133 1.28 -3.57 -13.35
C VAL A 133 2.25 -4.27 -12.41
N LYS A 134 2.92 -3.49 -11.56
CA LYS A 134 3.67 -4.01 -10.42
C LYS A 134 2.91 -3.64 -9.15
N ILE A 135 2.71 -4.61 -8.26
CA ILE A 135 2.05 -4.38 -6.98
C ILE A 135 3.12 -4.44 -5.90
N TYR A 136 3.15 -3.40 -5.08
CA TYR A 136 3.90 -3.34 -3.84
C TYR A 136 2.93 -3.48 -2.67
N SER A 137 3.36 -4.17 -1.62
CA SER A 137 2.57 -4.38 -0.42
C SER A 137 3.46 -4.31 0.80
N MET A 138 2.97 -3.63 1.85
CA MET A 138 3.56 -3.68 3.18
C MET A 138 2.50 -4.10 4.18
N LYS A 139 2.78 -5.15 4.94
CA LYS A 139 1.87 -5.75 5.92
C LYS A 139 2.35 -5.51 7.34
N ARG A 140 1.39 -5.28 8.22
CA ARG A 140 1.61 -5.12 9.65
C ARG A 140 2.30 -6.35 10.22
N GLY A 141 3.39 -6.14 10.96
CA GLY A 141 4.10 -7.20 11.66
C GLY A 141 3.39 -7.69 12.92
N PRO A 142 3.88 -8.76 13.56
CA PRO A 142 3.33 -9.26 14.82
C PRO A 142 3.46 -8.27 15.98
N ARG A 143 4.38 -7.30 15.88
CA ARG A 143 4.55 -6.20 16.85
C ARG A 143 3.70 -4.98 16.54
N GLY A 144 2.87 -5.03 15.48
CA GLY A 144 2.18 -3.86 14.95
C GLY A 144 3.02 -3.08 13.96
N TRP A 145 2.60 -1.84 13.69
CA TRP A 145 3.36 -0.88 12.91
C TRP A 145 4.31 -0.08 13.80
N PRO A 146 5.46 0.40 13.28
CA PRO A 146 6.22 1.45 13.95
C PRO A 146 5.38 2.73 14.09
N ASP A 147 5.77 3.59 15.01
CA ASP A 147 5.09 4.87 15.22
C ASP A 147 5.15 5.75 13.97
N TRP A 148 4.07 6.49 13.73
CA TRP A 148 3.92 7.43 12.61
C TRP A 148 5.15 8.34 12.43
N SER A 149 5.67 8.89 13.54
CA SER A 149 6.82 9.82 13.50
C SER A 149 8.10 9.14 13.01
N ILE A 150 8.31 7.86 13.33
CA ILE A 150 9.45 7.08 12.87
C ILE A 150 9.36 6.86 11.36
N ILE A 151 8.18 6.47 10.88
CA ILE A 151 7.92 6.25 9.44
C ILE A 151 8.16 7.53 8.65
N MET A 152 7.55 8.64 9.09
CA MET A 152 7.67 9.94 8.42
C MET A 152 9.10 10.45 8.43
N SER A 153 9.80 10.35 9.57
CA SER A 153 11.20 10.76 9.67
C SER A 153 12.11 9.93 8.77
N ALA A 154 11.99 8.61 8.81
CA ALA A 154 12.81 7.71 8.00
C ALA A 154 12.57 7.95 6.49
N GLY A 155 11.31 8.02 6.08
CA GLY A 155 10.92 8.27 4.68
C GLY A 155 11.38 9.64 4.18
N ASN A 156 11.08 10.72 4.91
CA ASN A 156 11.45 12.07 4.50
C ASN A 156 12.97 12.23 4.39
N ASN A 157 13.74 11.75 5.36
CA ASN A 157 15.19 11.90 5.36
C ASN A 157 15.84 11.12 4.21
N PHE A 158 15.43 9.87 4.01
CA PHE A 158 16.01 9.03 2.97
C PHE A 158 15.62 9.49 1.56
N LEU A 159 14.32 9.71 1.33
CA LEU A 159 13.82 10.12 0.01
C LEU A 159 14.29 11.53 -0.36
N SER A 160 14.43 12.45 0.60
CA SER A 160 15.04 13.77 0.35
C SER A 160 16.50 13.66 -0.12
N GLY A 161 17.27 12.74 0.50
CA GLY A 161 18.64 12.45 0.09
C GLY A 161 18.73 11.87 -1.33
N LEU A 162 17.81 10.97 -1.71
CA LEU A 162 17.71 10.45 -3.07
C LEU A 162 17.31 11.54 -4.08
N ASN A 163 16.29 12.34 -3.74
CA ASN A 163 15.82 13.44 -4.58
C ASN A 163 16.93 14.47 -4.85
N SER A 164 17.75 14.77 -3.83
CA SER A 164 18.90 15.67 -3.97
C SER A 164 19.96 15.13 -4.93
N GLN A 165 20.27 13.82 -4.85
CA GLN A 165 21.22 13.16 -5.75
C GLN A 165 20.72 13.03 -7.19
N TYR A 166 19.40 12.84 -7.35
CA TYR A 166 18.75 12.83 -8.66
C TYR A 166 18.78 14.25 -9.27
N ALA A 167 18.39 15.26 -8.51
CA ALA A 167 18.36 16.66 -8.96
C ALA A 167 19.75 17.20 -9.33
N SER A 168 20.82 16.76 -8.64
CA SER A 168 22.20 17.10 -8.96
C SER A 168 22.77 16.33 -10.17
N GLY A 169 22.05 15.35 -10.71
CA GLY A 169 22.50 14.48 -11.80
C GLY A 169 23.53 13.42 -11.38
N THR A 170 23.83 13.28 -10.08
CA THR A 170 24.76 12.25 -9.56
C THR A 170 24.14 10.86 -9.49
N MET A 171 22.82 10.75 -9.66
CA MET A 171 22.07 9.51 -9.63
C MET A 171 21.04 9.51 -10.77
N SER A 172 20.98 8.43 -11.53
CA SER A 172 19.95 8.23 -12.54
C SER A 172 18.60 7.89 -11.92
N VAL A 173 17.50 8.11 -12.65
CA VAL A 173 16.16 7.74 -12.17
C VAL A 173 16.02 6.24 -11.86
N ARG A 174 16.75 5.37 -12.58
CA ARG A 174 16.74 3.92 -12.31
C ARG A 174 17.44 3.58 -11.00
N GLU A 175 18.53 4.27 -10.68
CA GLU A 175 19.23 4.11 -9.41
C GLU A 175 18.38 4.64 -8.26
N TRP A 176 17.77 5.82 -8.44
CA TRP A 176 16.81 6.39 -7.48
C TRP A 176 15.70 5.39 -7.13
N HIS A 177 15.07 4.82 -8.16
CA HIS A 177 13.97 3.87 -7.99
C HIS A 177 14.42 2.61 -7.23
N ARG A 178 15.55 2.00 -7.63
CA ARG A 178 16.09 0.83 -6.94
C ARG A 178 16.42 1.12 -5.48
N ALA A 179 16.98 2.29 -5.19
CA ALA A 179 17.30 2.70 -3.83
C ALA A 179 16.05 2.92 -2.98
N ALA A 180 15.00 3.55 -3.55
CA ALA A 180 13.72 3.74 -2.87
C ALA A 180 13.03 2.39 -2.55
N GLU A 181 13.01 1.45 -3.50
CA GLU A 181 12.49 0.09 -3.26
C GLU A 181 13.27 -0.66 -2.18
N ALA A 182 14.61 -0.66 -2.27
CA ALA A 182 15.48 -1.34 -1.30
C ALA A 182 15.30 -0.77 0.12
N PHE A 183 15.16 0.55 0.23
CA PHE A 183 14.92 1.19 1.52
C PHE A 183 13.66 0.69 2.22
N TRP A 184 12.54 0.56 1.49
CA TRP A 184 11.31 0.06 2.10
C TRP A 184 11.38 -1.43 2.47
N GLN A 185 12.13 -2.22 1.70
CA GLN A 185 12.42 -3.62 2.05
C GLN A 185 13.24 -3.72 3.35
N ASP A 186 14.31 -2.93 3.47
CA ASP A 186 15.17 -2.90 4.65
C ASP A 186 14.44 -2.34 5.87
N PHE A 187 13.64 -1.29 5.69
CA PHE A 187 12.77 -0.74 6.71
C PHE A 187 11.79 -1.80 7.22
N ALA A 188 11.10 -2.50 6.32
CA ALA A 188 10.17 -3.55 6.69
C ALA A 188 10.86 -4.65 7.51
N LYS A 189 12.04 -5.09 7.07
CA LYS A 189 12.84 -6.09 7.77
C LYS A 189 13.24 -5.62 9.17
N ALA A 190 13.72 -4.39 9.33
CA ALA A 190 14.15 -3.83 10.61
C ALA A 190 13.01 -3.80 11.64
N TRP A 191 11.78 -3.56 11.19
CA TRP A 191 10.60 -3.45 12.04
C TRP A 191 9.77 -4.73 12.15
N GLY A 192 10.19 -5.83 11.49
CA GLY A 192 9.44 -7.08 11.47
C GLY A 192 8.12 -7.00 10.72
N LEU A 193 8.01 -6.07 9.77
CA LEU A 193 6.93 -5.98 8.80
C LEU A 193 7.20 -6.97 7.66
N THR A 194 6.18 -7.22 6.83
CA THR A 194 6.36 -7.99 5.59
C THR A 194 6.23 -7.06 4.40
N TYR A 195 7.24 -7.02 3.53
CA TYR A 195 7.20 -6.33 2.26
C TYR A 195 7.13 -7.36 1.13
N GLU A 196 6.19 -7.18 0.21
CA GLU A 196 5.99 -8.05 -0.94
C GLU A 196 5.92 -7.22 -2.21
N GLU A 197 6.48 -7.77 -3.30
CA GLU A 197 6.30 -7.24 -4.64
C GLU A 197 5.90 -8.36 -5.60
N ARG A 198 5.02 -8.05 -6.54
CA ARG A 198 4.62 -8.99 -7.60
C ARG A 198 4.27 -8.26 -8.88
N TRP A 199 4.58 -8.88 -10.00
CA TRP A 199 4.08 -8.45 -11.31
C TRP A 199 2.72 -9.12 -11.57
N GLN A 200 1.82 -8.36 -12.21
CA GLN A 200 0.58 -8.85 -12.80
C GLN A 200 0.63 -8.67 -14.32
#